data_AF-A0A060BNI1-F1
#
_entry.id   AF-A0A060BNI1-F1
#
_cell.length_a   1.000
_cell.length_b   1.000
_cell.length_c   1.000
_cell.angle_alpha   90.00
_cell.angle_beta   90.00
_cell.angle_gamma   90.00
#
_symmetry.space_group_name_H-M   'P 1'
#
loop_
_entity.id
_entity.type
_entity.pdbx_description
1 polymer ?
#
loop_
_entity_poly.entity_id
_entity_poly.type
_entity_poly.pdbx_seq_one_letter_code
_entity_poly.pdbx_strand_id
1 'polypeptide(L)'
;HAGAKNREAECSSAKTCNLDGKWGFRFVQSVPAVTQVPDSVHLGSWTELPGEEMKSTMATACYSVDFKITNPSEAEEWLLELGDVRESARVRVNGHEAGVLFSVPFHTLIGQYLHAGNIGWKWR
;
A
#
# COMPACT_ATOMS: atom_id res chain seq x y z
N HIS A 1 26.14 1.39 -3.76
CA HIS A 1 24.80 1.19 -4.34
C HIS A 1 23.91 0.66 -3.22
N ALA A 2 23.13 1.55 -2.58
CA ALA A 2 22.39 1.21 -1.37
C ALA A 2 21.04 0.58 -1.74
N GLY A 3 20.86 -0.69 -1.42
CA GLY A 3 19.57 -1.36 -1.53
C GLY A 3 18.63 -0.84 -0.44
N ALA A 4 17.53 -0.21 -0.84
CA ALA A 4 16.43 0.08 0.06
C ALA A 4 15.88 -1.26 0.56
N LYS A 5 16.13 -1.57 1.84
CA LYS A 5 15.46 -2.67 2.54
C LYS A 5 14.03 -2.22 2.80
N ASN A 6 13.08 -2.76 2.05
CA ASN A 6 11.66 -2.69 2.42
C ASN A 6 11.53 -3.26 3.84
N ARG A 7 10.93 -2.49 4.75
CA ARG A 7 10.75 -2.90 6.14
C ARG A 7 9.44 -3.65 6.24
N GLU A 8 9.54 -4.93 6.58
CA GLU A 8 8.42 -5.84 6.75
C GLU A 8 7.53 -5.37 7.92
N ALA A 9 6.22 -5.28 7.69
CA ALA A 9 5.27 -5.18 8.79
C ALA A 9 5.10 -6.57 9.42
N GLU A 10 5.43 -6.69 10.70
CA GLU A 10 5.31 -7.93 11.49
C GLU A 10 4.15 -7.78 12.49
N CYS A 11 3.14 -8.64 12.37
CA CYS A 11 2.01 -8.68 13.28
C CYS A 11 2.17 -9.80 14.30
N SER A 12 2.17 -9.46 15.60
CA SER A 12 2.14 -10.42 16.70
C SER A 12 0.80 -10.36 17.45
N SER A 13 0.16 -11.54 17.56
CA SER A 13 -1.02 -11.92 18.37
C SER A 13 -2.35 -11.15 18.29
N ALA A 14 -2.49 -10.11 17.48
CA ALA A 14 -3.79 -9.48 17.22
C ALA A 14 -4.47 -10.10 15.99
N LYS A 15 -5.81 -10.26 16.04
CA LYS A 15 -6.69 -10.58 14.88
C LYS A 15 -6.61 -9.55 13.72
N THR A 16 -5.69 -8.59 13.83
CA THR A 16 -5.55 -7.44 12.95
C THR A 16 -4.06 -7.18 12.75
N CYS A 17 -3.63 -7.11 11.50
CA CYS A 17 -2.28 -6.72 11.11
C CYS A 17 -2.28 -5.26 10.66
N ASN A 18 -1.70 -4.37 11.47
CA ASN A 18 -1.58 -2.97 11.09
C ASN A 18 -0.43 -2.77 10.08
N LEU A 19 -0.67 -1.92 9.08
CA LEU A 19 0.28 -1.59 8.01
C LEU A 19 0.81 -0.15 8.15
N ASP A 20 1.12 0.25 9.39
CA ASP A 20 1.51 1.64 9.76
C ASP A 20 2.97 1.98 9.40
N GLY A 21 3.66 1.05 8.76
CA GLY A 21 5.04 1.21 8.30
C GLY A 21 5.19 2.21 7.15
N LYS A 22 6.41 2.29 6.60
CA LYS A 22 6.64 3.05 5.37
C LYS A 22 6.17 2.26 4.17
N TRP A 23 5.48 2.94 3.27
CA TRP A 23 5.04 2.41 1.99
C TRP A 23 5.96 2.92 0.90
N GLY A 24 6.31 2.06 -0.04
CA GLY A 24 6.88 2.49 -1.32
C GLY A 24 5.89 3.43 -2.01
N PHE A 25 6.38 4.50 -2.62
CA PHE A 25 5.56 5.55 -3.18
C PHE A 25 6.09 6.02 -4.54
N ARG A 26 5.18 6.24 -5.48
CA ARG A 26 5.48 6.93 -6.73
C ARG A 26 4.22 7.51 -7.35
N PHE A 27 4.35 8.59 -8.09
CA PHE A 27 3.31 9.01 -9.02
C PHE A 27 3.34 8.11 -10.26
N VAL A 28 2.19 7.54 -10.62
CA VAL A 28 1.97 6.82 -11.88
C VAL A 28 1.77 7.84 -13.00
N GLN A 29 1.00 8.89 -12.70
CA GLN A 29 0.74 10.04 -13.56
C GLN A 29 0.63 11.28 -12.67
N SER A 30 1.16 12.41 -13.13
CA SER A 30 1.06 13.70 -12.43
C SER A 30 1.02 14.86 -13.43
N VAL A 31 0.22 15.89 -13.12
CA VAL A 31 0.14 17.15 -13.85
C VAL A 31 0.06 18.31 -12.83
N PRO A 32 1.06 19.23 -12.80
CA PRO A 32 2.33 19.18 -13.54
C PRO A 32 3.17 17.95 -13.13
N ALA A 33 4.18 17.62 -13.94
CA ALA A 33 5.03 16.47 -13.67
C ALA A 33 5.88 16.71 -12.42
N VAL A 34 5.72 15.88 -11.39
CA VAL A 34 6.52 15.94 -10.17
C VAL A 34 7.74 15.04 -10.31
N THR A 35 8.93 15.63 -10.27
CA THR A 35 10.19 14.88 -10.50
C THR A 35 10.92 14.50 -9.21
N GLN A 36 10.57 15.12 -8.09
CA GLN A 36 11.22 14.90 -6.79
C GLN A 36 10.18 14.36 -5.80
N VAL A 37 10.14 13.05 -5.63
CA VAL A 37 9.30 12.38 -4.62
C VAL A 37 10.14 11.39 -3.81
N PRO A 38 9.88 11.22 -2.50
CA PRO A 38 10.51 10.15 -1.74
C PRO A 38 10.11 8.78 -2.28
N ASP A 39 11.05 7.84 -2.35
CA ASP A 39 10.77 6.44 -2.72
C ASP A 39 9.86 5.74 -1.70
N SER A 40 9.79 6.26 -0.48
CA SER A 40 8.88 5.76 0.56
C SER A 40 8.36 6.86 1.48
N VAL A 41 7.11 6.71 1.90
CA VAL A 41 6.37 7.68 2.73
C VAL A 41 5.64 6.97 3.87
N HIS A 42 5.28 7.70 4.92
CA HIS A 42 4.22 7.26 5.84
C HIS A 42 2.87 7.55 5.17
N LEU A 43 1.86 6.71 5.47
CA LEU A 43 0.50 6.96 4.99
C LEU A 43 0.00 8.31 5.50
N GLY A 44 -0.64 9.07 4.60
CA GLY A 44 -1.08 10.44 4.83
C GLY A 44 -1.40 11.13 3.51
N SER A 45 -1.80 12.40 3.57
CA SER A 45 -2.04 13.18 2.35
C SER A 45 -0.72 13.46 1.63
N TRP A 46 -0.63 13.17 0.32
CA TRP A 46 0.57 13.53 -0.44
C TRP A 46 0.81 15.05 -0.44
N THR A 47 -0.23 15.87 -0.20
CA THR A 47 -0.13 17.33 -0.23
C THR A 47 0.69 17.89 0.93
N GLU A 48 0.97 17.03 1.92
CA GLU A 48 1.80 17.32 3.08
C GLU A 48 3.26 16.86 2.89
N LEU A 49 3.56 16.16 1.79
CA LEU A 49 4.93 15.80 1.44
C LEU A 49 5.75 17.05 1.07
N PRO A 50 7.08 17.04 1.25
CA PRO A 50 7.93 18.16 0.87
C PRO A 50 7.85 18.47 -0.64
N GLY A 51 7.75 19.75 -0.98
CA GLY A 51 7.75 20.25 -2.36
C GLY A 51 6.47 21.03 -2.68
N GLU A 52 6.61 22.24 -3.23
CA GLU A 52 5.46 23.11 -3.55
C GLU A 52 4.50 22.47 -4.58
N GLU A 53 5.05 21.65 -5.49
CA GLU A 53 4.26 20.94 -6.51
C GLU A 53 3.26 19.95 -5.90
N MET A 54 3.52 19.40 -4.71
CA MET A 54 2.66 18.40 -4.07
C MET A 54 1.24 18.90 -3.79
N LYS A 55 1.09 20.21 -3.57
CA LYS A 55 -0.19 20.83 -3.20
C LYS A 55 -1.10 21.09 -4.39
N SER A 56 -0.54 21.28 -5.58
CA SER A 56 -1.27 21.68 -6.79
C SER A 56 -1.34 20.57 -7.86
N THR A 57 -0.68 19.43 -7.62
CA THR A 57 -0.61 18.34 -8.57
C THR A 57 -1.90 17.50 -8.58
N MET A 58 -2.48 17.36 -9.78
CA MET A 58 -3.46 16.31 -10.06
C MET A 58 -2.70 15.04 -10.45
N ALA A 59 -2.94 13.94 -9.75
CA ALA A 59 -2.15 12.72 -9.94
C ALA A 59 -2.92 11.43 -9.69
N THR A 60 -2.27 10.33 -10.06
CA THR A 60 -2.54 8.98 -9.54
C THR A 60 -1.25 8.50 -8.91
N ALA A 61 -1.28 8.17 -7.62
CA ALA A 61 -0.14 7.59 -6.91
C ALA A 61 -0.29 6.09 -6.73
N CYS A 62 0.83 5.39 -6.66
CA CYS A 62 0.94 3.99 -6.31
C CYS A 62 1.64 3.89 -4.96
N TYR A 63 0.96 3.26 -4.01
CA TYR A 63 1.50 2.88 -2.72
C TYR A 63 1.71 1.37 -2.71
N SER A 64 2.86 0.89 -2.23
CA SER A 64 3.19 -0.53 -2.15
C SER A 64 3.83 -0.91 -0.81
N VAL A 65 3.42 -2.03 -0.24
CA VAL A 65 4.02 -2.60 0.97
C VAL A 65 4.01 -4.11 0.88
N ASP A 66 5.04 -4.75 1.44
CA ASP A 66 5.08 -6.18 1.69
C ASP A 66 4.75 -6.41 3.17
N PHE A 67 3.85 -7.34 3.44
CA PHE A 67 3.44 -7.69 4.80
C PHE A 67 3.40 -9.20 4.99
N LYS A 68 3.54 -9.65 6.24
CA LYS A 68 3.52 -11.06 6.60
C LYS A 68 2.38 -11.33 7.56
N ILE A 69 1.55 -12.31 7.21
CA ILE A 69 0.58 -12.90 8.12
C ILE A 69 1.21 -14.17 8.70
N THR A 70 1.45 -14.16 10.01
CA THR A 70 2.16 -15.26 10.69
C THR A 70 1.31 -16.53 10.80
N ASN A 71 -0.03 -16.39 10.87
CA ASN A 71 -0.94 -17.53 10.94
C ASN A 71 -2.22 -17.29 10.10
N PRO A 72 -2.15 -17.46 8.76
CA PRO A 72 -3.28 -17.15 7.87
C PRO A 72 -4.51 -18.02 8.12
N SER A 73 -4.33 -19.21 8.72
CA SER A 73 -5.41 -20.13 9.11
C SER A 73 -6.20 -19.71 10.35
N GLU A 74 -5.82 -18.64 11.05
CA GLU A 74 -6.59 -18.10 12.18
C GLU A 74 -7.91 -17.44 11.76
N ALA A 75 -8.07 -17.15 10.46
CA ALA A 75 -9.28 -16.56 9.93
C ALA A 75 -9.73 -17.33 8.67
N GLU A 76 -11.05 -17.50 8.53
CA GLU A 76 -11.65 -18.03 7.30
C GLU A 76 -11.51 -17.04 6.14
N GLU A 77 -11.43 -15.75 6.45
CA GLU A 77 -11.33 -14.65 5.49
C GLU A 77 -10.56 -13.47 6.09
N TRP A 78 -9.91 -12.68 5.23
CA TRP A 78 -9.13 -11.50 5.59
C TRP A 78 -9.72 -10.24 4.95
N LEU A 79 -10.04 -9.24 5.75
CA LEU A 79 -10.53 -7.94 5.31
C LEU A 79 -9.37 -6.94 5.28
N LEU A 80 -9.15 -6.29 4.13
CA LEU A 80 -8.26 -5.13 4.01
C LEU A 80 -9.06 -3.84 4.18
N GLU A 81 -8.74 -3.07 5.22
CA GLU A 81 -9.34 -1.78 5.49
C GLU A 81 -8.34 -0.66 5.18
N LEU A 82 -8.69 0.26 4.28
CA LEU A 82 -7.80 1.35 3.88
C LEU A 82 -7.92 2.61 4.75
N GLY A 83 -8.96 2.70 5.58
CA GLY A 83 -9.26 3.90 6.35
C GLY A 83 -9.80 5.04 5.48
N ASP A 84 -9.21 6.23 5.59
CA ASP A 84 -9.58 7.42 4.78
C ASP A 84 -8.88 7.38 3.42
N VAL A 85 -9.65 7.42 2.33
CA VAL A 85 -9.16 7.37 0.95
C VAL A 85 -9.65 8.60 0.20
N ARG A 86 -8.74 9.24 -0.55
CA ARG A 86 -9.04 10.45 -1.33
C ARG A 86 -8.54 10.31 -2.77
N GLU A 87 -9.38 10.13 -3.77
CA GLU A 87 -10.85 9.92 -3.77
C GLU A 87 -11.26 8.45 -3.96
N SER A 88 -10.40 7.63 -4.56
CA SER A 88 -10.64 6.21 -4.78
C SER A 88 -9.33 5.43 -4.79
N ALA A 89 -9.42 4.11 -4.62
CA ALA A 89 -8.26 3.22 -4.62
C ALA A 89 -8.54 1.95 -5.45
N ARG A 90 -7.64 1.64 -6.38
CA ARG A 90 -7.58 0.31 -7.00
C ARG A 90 -6.61 -0.55 -6.20
N VAL A 91 -7.13 -1.60 -5.58
CA VAL A 91 -6.35 -2.49 -4.72
C VAL A 91 -5.87 -3.69 -5.53
N ARG A 92 -4.57 -3.99 -5.41
CA ARG A 92 -3.98 -5.23 -5.92
C ARG A 92 -3.24 -5.96 -4.81
N VAL A 93 -3.47 -7.25 -4.69
CA VAL A 93 -2.79 -8.14 -3.73
C VAL A 93 -2.16 -9.27 -4.52
N ASN A 94 -0.85 -9.48 -4.35
CA ASN A 94 -0.09 -10.52 -5.06
C ASN A 94 -0.37 -10.53 -6.59
N GLY A 95 -0.42 -9.33 -7.19
CA GLY A 95 -0.67 -9.13 -8.63
C GLY A 95 -2.14 -9.20 -9.07
N HIS A 96 -3.06 -9.65 -8.22
CA HIS A 96 -4.48 -9.79 -8.54
C HIS A 96 -5.27 -8.55 -8.12
N GLU A 97 -6.23 -8.12 -8.92
CA GLU A 97 -7.13 -7.02 -8.57
C GLU A 97 -8.15 -7.48 -7.52
N ALA A 98 -8.08 -6.89 -6.34
CA ALA A 98 -8.97 -7.21 -5.22
C ALA A 98 -10.20 -6.29 -5.16
N GLY A 99 -10.16 -5.14 -5.83
CA GLY A 99 -11.31 -4.24 -5.95
C GLY A 99 -10.93 -2.82 -6.36
N VAL A 100 -11.95 -2.04 -6.72
CA VAL A 100 -11.89 -0.59 -6.89
C VAL A 100 -12.82 0.03 -5.86
N LEU A 101 -12.25 0.75 -4.90
CA LEU A 101 -12.95 1.31 -3.76
C LEU A 101 -13.15 2.81 -3.99
N PHE A 102 -14.41 3.25 -4.07
CA PHE A 102 -14.79 4.62 -4.42
C PHE A 102 -15.89 5.19 -3.50
N SER A 103 -16.31 4.43 -2.49
CA SER A 103 -17.28 4.87 -1.48
C SER A 103 -16.97 4.22 -0.14
N VAL A 104 -17.34 4.91 0.95
CA VAL A 104 -17.21 4.36 2.30
C VAL A 104 -18.16 3.18 2.54
N PRO A 105 -17.76 2.19 3.35
CA PRO A 105 -16.40 1.98 3.88
C PRO A 105 -15.41 1.51 2.78
N PHE A 106 -14.16 2.00 2.83
CA PHE A 106 -13.10 1.63 1.88
C PHE A 106 -12.41 0.33 2.31
N HIS A 107 -13.06 -0.80 2.03
CA HIS A 107 -12.51 -2.12 2.35
C HIS A 107 -12.81 -3.18 1.29
N THR A 108 -12.01 -4.26 1.25
CA THR A 108 -12.28 -5.43 0.40
C THR A 108 -11.74 -6.70 1.04
N LEU A 109 -12.36 -7.84 0.73
CA LEU A 109 -11.88 -9.15 1.15
C LEU A 109 -10.70 -9.57 0.28
N ILE A 110 -9.63 -10.06 0.92
CA ILE A 110 -8.37 -10.37 0.26
C ILE A 110 -7.88 -11.80 0.50
N GLY A 111 -8.57 -12.62 1.29
CA GLY A 111 -8.09 -13.95 1.69
C GLY A 111 -7.76 -14.86 0.52
N GLN A 112 -8.58 -14.85 -0.53
CA GLN A 112 -8.32 -15.63 -1.76
C GLN A 112 -7.05 -15.20 -2.52
N TYR A 113 -6.53 -13.99 -2.27
CA TYR A 113 -5.31 -13.49 -2.90
C TYR A 113 -4.07 -13.69 -2.03
N LEU A 114 -4.23 -14.13 -0.78
CA LEU A 114 -3.12 -14.43 0.12
C LEU A 114 -2.54 -15.81 -0.19
N HIS A 115 -1.23 -15.94 -0.01
CA HIS A 115 -0.55 -17.22 -0.09
C HIS A 115 0.49 -17.33 1.03
N ALA A 116 0.84 -18.56 1.42
CA ALA A 116 1.96 -18.79 2.32
C ALA A 116 3.23 -18.17 1.69
N GLY A 117 3.99 -17.42 2.48
CA GLY A 117 5.12 -16.63 1.98
C GLY A 117 6.17 -17.52 1.32
N ASN A 118 6.47 -17.24 0.04
CA ASN A 118 7.68 -17.73 -0.60
C ASN A 118 8.55 -16.51 -0.92
N ILE A 119 9.59 -16.32 -0.11
CA ILE A 119 10.52 -15.18 -0.23
C ILE A 119 11.44 -15.48 -1.44
N GLY A 120 10.95 -15.24 -2.65
CA GLY A 120 11.61 -15.63 -3.89
C GLY A 120 11.61 -14.61 -5.02
N TRP A 121 11.02 -13.43 -4.84
CA TRP A 121 10.96 -12.43 -5.91
C TRP A 121 12.16 -11.50 -5.85
N LYS A 122 13.18 -11.83 -6.66
CA LYS A 122 14.18 -10.85 -7.11
C LYS A 122 13.49 -9.87 -8.06
N TRP A 123 13.56 -8.58 -7.75
CA TRP A 123 13.22 -7.50 -8.67
C TRP A 123 13.87 -7.73 -10.05
N ARG A 124 13.08 -7.66 -11.11
CA ARG A 124 13.55 -7.25 -12.45
C ARG A 124 12.90 -5.92 -12.77
#